data_AF-A0A845ZW18-F1
#
_entry.id   AF-A0A845ZW18-F1
#
_cell.length_a   1.000
_cell.length_b   1.000
_cell.length_c   1.000
_cell.angle_alpha   90.00
_cell.angle_beta   90.00
_cell.angle_gamma   90.00
#
_symmetry.space_group_name_H-M   'P 1'
#
loop_
_entity.id
_entity.type
_entity.pdbx_description
1 polymer ?
#
loop_
_entity_poly.entity_id
_entity_poly.type
_entity_poly.pdbx_seq_one_letter_code
_entity_poly.pdbx_strand_id
1 'polypeptide(L)'
;MTDKLPPIYFYIPQGFWPDTMPKSADENWKGFGIGIYAWTLQTYLRLKADGFPCELVAELPREGIVLSHRNCLRAHKNQLKPGPKLLLICIKAEQRPYPYAQLHVVQNPLETMHLRNSYYLPHWTQPGLIQRHPARCDRFKTIAFFGHEFNLALQLKHPSWQQQLQALGLSWQPVINSNRWHDYSNLDNRWHDYSQIDAIVAVRSFEGNTGCLHRNYLTKPATKLYNAWLAGVPAILGCEAAYQVERYSPLDYLEVATP
;
A
#
# COMPACT_ATOMS: atom_id res chain seq x y z
N MET A 1 -20.90 11.95 31.73
CA MET A 1 -21.17 12.47 30.38
C MET A 1 -20.34 11.63 29.44
N THR A 2 -20.94 10.73 28.67
CA THR A 2 -20.23 10.09 27.55
C THR A 2 -20.15 11.16 26.47
N ASP A 3 -19.01 11.84 26.37
CA ASP A 3 -18.78 12.81 25.30
C ASP A 3 -18.98 12.09 23.97
N LYS A 4 -20.07 12.42 23.28
CA LYS A 4 -20.34 11.87 21.95
C LYS A 4 -19.22 12.35 21.05
N LEU A 5 -18.52 11.40 20.43
CA LEU A 5 -17.56 11.70 19.39
C LEU A 5 -18.24 12.56 18.31
N PRO A 6 -17.52 13.53 17.70
CA PRO A 6 -18.02 14.19 16.50
C PRO A 6 -18.27 13.12 15.41
N PRO A 7 -19.18 13.37 14.46
CA PRO A 7 -19.43 12.41 13.40
C PRO A 7 -18.17 12.22 12.53
N ILE A 8 -17.88 10.97 12.18
CA ILE A 8 -16.69 10.55 11.44
C ILE A 8 -17.09 9.99 10.09
N TYR A 9 -16.48 10.54 9.04
CA TYR A 9 -16.81 10.22 7.67
C TYR A 9 -15.57 9.77 6.90
N PHE A 10 -15.73 8.74 6.09
CA PHE A 10 -14.83 8.38 5.02
C PHE A 10 -15.38 8.93 3.72
N TYR A 11 -14.60 9.78 3.04
CA TYR A 11 -15.04 10.44 1.82
C TYR A 11 -14.41 9.81 0.58
N ILE A 12 -15.27 9.37 -0.33
CA ILE A 12 -14.90 8.98 -1.69
C ILE A 12 -15.92 9.65 -2.62
N PRO A 13 -15.53 10.54 -3.54
CA PRO A 13 -16.45 11.16 -4.49
C PRO A 13 -17.24 10.12 -5.28
N GLN A 14 -18.50 10.40 -5.61
CA GLN A 14 -19.39 9.46 -6.32
C GLN A 14 -18.76 8.87 -7.60
N GLY A 15 -18.01 9.67 -8.38
CA GLY A 15 -17.35 9.21 -9.60
C GLY A 15 -16.21 8.21 -9.39
N PHE A 16 -15.80 7.99 -8.14
CA PHE A 16 -14.82 6.96 -7.74
C PHE A 16 -15.47 5.87 -6.88
N TRP A 17 -16.80 5.76 -6.84
CA TRP A 17 -17.43 4.61 -6.22
C TRP A 17 -17.31 3.41 -7.15
N PRO A 18 -16.99 2.22 -6.64
CA PRO A 18 -17.03 1.02 -7.44
C PRO A 18 -18.49 0.65 -7.78
N ASP A 19 -18.70 0.01 -8.93
CA ASP A 19 -20.02 -0.49 -9.34
C ASP A 19 -20.60 -1.49 -8.32
N THR A 20 -19.71 -2.24 -7.65
CA THR A 20 -20.07 -3.16 -6.57
C THR A 20 -19.12 -2.95 -5.42
N MET A 21 -19.67 -2.59 -4.26
CA MET A 21 -18.90 -2.48 -3.02
C MET A 21 -18.48 -3.88 -2.53
N PRO A 22 -17.22 -4.07 -2.10
CA PRO A 22 -16.81 -5.32 -1.46
C PRO A 22 -17.57 -5.50 -0.15
N LYS A 23 -17.88 -6.76 0.19
CA LYS A 23 -18.66 -7.09 1.39
C LYS A 23 -17.82 -7.01 2.67
N SER A 24 -16.51 -7.14 2.53
CA SER A 24 -15.54 -7.19 3.63
C SER A 24 -14.23 -6.51 3.24
N ALA A 25 -13.51 -6.01 4.24
CA ALA A 25 -12.14 -5.50 4.10
C ALA A 25 -11.11 -6.60 3.75
N ASP A 26 -11.47 -7.87 3.93
CA ASP A 26 -10.59 -9.03 3.71
C ASP A 26 -10.92 -9.78 2.40
N GLU A 27 -11.95 -9.33 1.67
CA GLU A 27 -12.28 -9.88 0.36
C GLU A 27 -11.17 -9.57 -0.65
N ASN A 28 -10.74 -10.57 -1.43
CA ASN A 28 -9.80 -10.38 -2.53
C ASN A 28 -10.45 -9.66 -3.73
N TRP A 29 -10.79 -8.39 -3.52
CA TRP A 29 -11.42 -7.54 -4.52
C TRP A 29 -10.36 -6.68 -5.23
N LYS A 30 -10.38 -6.71 -6.57
CA LYS A 30 -9.41 -6.00 -7.43
C LYS A 30 -9.20 -4.54 -7.06
N GLY A 31 -10.25 -3.84 -6.65
CA GLY A 31 -10.16 -2.44 -6.26
C GLY A 31 -9.18 -2.20 -5.12
N PHE A 32 -8.99 -3.14 -4.19
CA PHE A 32 -7.98 -2.99 -3.13
C PHE A 32 -6.52 -3.01 -3.64
N GLY A 33 -6.27 -3.29 -4.91
CA GLY A 33 -4.98 -3.00 -5.55
C GLY A 33 -4.72 -1.50 -5.79
N ILE A 34 -5.68 -0.63 -5.49
CA ILE A 34 -5.59 0.83 -5.67
C ILE A 34 -5.63 1.55 -4.32
N GLY A 35 -4.77 2.57 -4.17
CA GLY A 35 -4.63 3.32 -2.92
C GLY A 35 -5.92 3.96 -2.38
N ILE A 36 -6.83 4.47 -3.22
CA ILE A 36 -8.11 5.02 -2.74
C ILE A 36 -8.87 3.97 -1.92
N TYR A 37 -8.99 2.76 -2.47
CA TYR A 37 -9.79 1.72 -1.86
C TYR A 37 -9.03 0.97 -0.76
N ALA A 38 -7.75 0.66 -0.98
CA ALA A 38 -6.89 0.01 0.01
C ALA A 38 -6.78 0.81 1.32
N TRP A 39 -6.95 2.13 1.26
CA TRP A 39 -6.77 2.99 2.43
C TRP A 39 -8.05 3.61 2.95
N THR A 40 -8.94 4.07 2.09
CA THR A 40 -10.17 4.72 2.55
C THR A 40 -11.24 3.67 2.78
N LEU A 41 -11.56 2.92 1.74
CA LEU A 41 -12.65 1.95 1.77
C LEU A 41 -12.33 0.76 2.70
N GLN A 42 -11.12 0.21 2.64
CA GLN A 42 -10.73 -0.92 3.48
C GLN A 42 -10.74 -0.53 4.96
N THR A 43 -10.20 0.64 5.33
CA THR A 43 -10.24 1.14 6.71
C THR A 43 -11.68 1.32 7.19
N TYR A 44 -12.53 1.97 6.39
CA TYR A 44 -13.95 2.12 6.70
C TYR A 44 -14.63 0.77 6.95
N LEU A 45 -14.39 -0.22 6.08
CA LEU A 45 -15.01 -1.54 6.21
C LEU A 45 -14.56 -2.27 7.48
N ARG A 46 -13.27 -2.14 7.86
CA ARG A 46 -12.77 -2.71 9.14
C ARG A 46 -13.45 -2.05 10.34
N LEU A 47 -13.49 -0.72 10.38
CA LEU A 47 -14.12 0.03 11.47
C LEU A 47 -15.62 -0.24 11.56
N LYS A 48 -16.31 -0.29 10.42
CA LYS A 48 -17.73 -0.63 10.36
C LYS A 48 -18.01 -2.05 10.87
N ALA A 49 -17.17 -3.02 10.52
CA ALA A 49 -17.30 -4.39 11.00
C ALA A 49 -17.12 -4.49 12.53
N ASP A 50 -16.31 -3.61 13.13
CA ASP A 50 -16.10 -3.49 14.57
C ASP A 50 -17.21 -2.66 15.28
N GLY A 51 -18.20 -2.15 14.53
CA GLY A 51 -19.27 -1.32 15.08
C GLY A 51 -18.85 0.11 15.41
N PHE A 52 -17.68 0.57 14.96
CA PHE A 52 -17.23 1.93 15.16
C PHE A 52 -18.14 2.93 14.40
N PRO A 53 -18.61 4.02 15.04
CA PRO A 53 -19.61 4.93 14.47
C PRO A 53 -18.99 5.82 13.38
N CYS A 54 -18.95 5.31 12.15
CA CYS A 54 -18.46 6.02 10.99
C CYS A 54 -19.29 5.72 9.73
N GLU A 55 -19.27 6.65 8.78
CA GLU A 55 -20.04 6.55 7.54
C GLU A 55 -19.16 6.74 6.31
N LEU A 56 -19.48 6.03 5.21
CA LEU A 56 -18.89 6.29 3.90
C LEU A 56 -19.82 7.22 3.12
N VAL A 57 -19.29 8.36 2.67
CA VAL A 57 -20.08 9.42 2.02
C VAL A 57 -19.52 9.80 0.65
N ALA A 58 -20.44 10.07 -0.28
CA ALA A 58 -20.15 10.52 -1.64
C ALA A 58 -19.97 12.05 -1.76
N GLU A 59 -20.55 12.78 -0.81
CA GLU A 59 -20.53 14.23 -0.72
C GLU A 59 -19.85 14.66 0.58
N LEU A 60 -19.17 15.81 0.54
CA LEU A 60 -18.51 16.31 1.73
C LEU A 60 -19.52 16.88 2.72
N PRO A 61 -19.48 16.44 3.99
CA PRO A 61 -20.34 16.98 5.03
C PRO A 61 -19.91 18.41 5.40
N ARG A 62 -20.84 19.16 6.02
CA ARG A 62 -20.58 20.55 6.46
C ARG A 62 -19.84 20.63 7.80
N GLU A 63 -19.88 19.56 8.60
CA GLU A 63 -19.24 19.47 9.90
C GLU A 63 -18.79 18.03 10.21
N GLY A 64 -17.91 17.88 11.20
CA GLY A 64 -17.37 16.58 11.64
C GLY A 64 -15.92 16.34 11.22
N ILE A 65 -15.49 15.08 11.30
CA ILE A 65 -14.15 14.64 10.90
C ILE A 65 -14.26 13.85 9.60
N VAL A 66 -13.49 14.24 8.59
CA VAL A 66 -13.47 13.58 7.28
C VAL A 66 -12.09 12.99 7.01
N LEU A 67 -12.05 11.68 6.75
CA LEU A 67 -10.88 10.98 6.23
C LEU A 67 -11.04 10.80 4.73
N SER A 68 -10.05 11.24 3.95
CA SER A 68 -10.07 11.12 2.49
C SER A 68 -8.69 10.78 1.96
N HIS A 69 -8.59 9.82 1.05
CA HIS A 69 -7.38 9.62 0.27
C HIS A 69 -7.05 10.86 -0.57
N ARG A 70 -5.77 11.20 -0.68
CA ARG A 70 -5.28 12.38 -1.39
C ARG A 70 -5.74 12.44 -2.86
N ASN A 71 -5.88 11.31 -3.53
CA ASN A 71 -6.39 11.28 -4.91
C ASN A 71 -7.89 11.57 -5.02
N CYS A 72 -8.71 11.29 -3.99
CA CYS A 72 -10.13 11.63 -3.98
C CYS A 72 -10.33 13.16 -4.07
N LEU A 73 -9.44 13.93 -3.45
CA LEU A 73 -9.47 15.38 -3.46
C LEU A 73 -9.21 16.01 -4.84
N ARG A 74 -8.77 15.21 -5.83
CA ARG A 74 -8.58 15.64 -7.23
C ARG A 74 -9.89 15.71 -8.01
N ALA A 75 -10.99 15.15 -7.49
CA ALA A 75 -12.30 15.24 -8.13
C ALA A 75 -12.89 16.67 -8.07
N HIS A 76 -12.36 17.52 -7.18
CA HIS A 76 -12.82 18.91 -7.07
C HIS A 76 -12.10 19.79 -8.09
N LYS A 77 -12.88 20.56 -8.87
CA LYS A 77 -12.35 21.52 -9.86
C LYS A 77 -11.43 22.56 -9.22
N ASN A 78 -11.81 23.03 -8.04
CA ASN A 78 -11.02 23.93 -7.21
C ASN A 78 -10.40 23.17 -6.05
N GLN A 79 -9.29 23.67 -5.54
CA GLN A 79 -8.69 23.12 -4.33
C GLN A 79 -9.69 23.22 -3.17
N LEU A 80 -10.16 22.08 -2.69
CA LEU A 80 -11.09 21.96 -1.58
C LEU A 80 -10.49 22.61 -0.33
N LYS A 81 -11.26 23.50 0.29
CA LYS A 81 -10.94 24.07 1.61
C LYS A 81 -12.06 23.65 2.58
N PRO A 82 -11.74 22.97 3.68
CA PRO A 82 -12.76 22.62 4.66
C PRO A 82 -13.31 23.90 5.32
N GLY A 83 -14.60 23.89 5.63
CA GLY A 83 -15.23 24.95 6.44
C GLY A 83 -14.77 24.87 7.91
N PRO A 84 -15.10 25.88 8.73
CA PRO A 84 -14.60 25.98 10.11
C PRO A 84 -15.07 24.86 11.05
N LYS A 85 -16.10 24.10 10.66
CA LYS A 85 -16.64 22.97 11.44
C LYS A 85 -16.17 21.60 10.96
N LEU A 86 -15.31 21.57 9.94
CA LEU A 86 -14.89 20.33 9.29
C LEU A 86 -13.39 20.11 9.49
N LEU A 87 -13.03 19.01 10.16
CA LEU A 87 -11.64 18.55 10.24
C LEU A 87 -11.35 17.62 9.07
N LEU A 88 -10.51 18.05 8.13
CA LEU A 88 -10.05 17.23 7.02
C LEU A 88 -8.74 16.51 7.39
N ILE A 89 -8.81 15.19 7.47
CA ILE A 89 -7.68 14.28 7.61
C ILE A 89 -7.37 13.70 6.22
N CYS A 90 -6.20 14.03 5.70
CA CYS A 90 -5.75 13.54 4.40
C CYS A 90 -4.97 12.23 4.56
N ILE A 91 -5.49 11.13 4.01
CA ILE A 91 -4.69 9.92 3.83
C ILE A 91 -3.77 10.15 2.64
N LYS A 92 -2.52 10.51 2.95
CA LYS A 92 -1.56 11.03 1.97
C LYS A 92 -1.13 9.96 0.96
N ALA A 93 -0.94 8.74 1.44
CA ALA A 93 -0.25 7.68 0.72
C ALA A 93 1.08 8.18 0.13
N GLU A 94 1.40 7.77 -1.09
CA GLU A 94 2.63 8.15 -1.78
C GLU A 94 2.61 9.58 -2.37
N GLN A 95 1.53 10.34 -2.17
CA GLN A 95 1.31 11.65 -2.77
C GLN A 95 1.92 12.79 -1.94
N ARG A 96 1.92 14.00 -2.50
CA ARG A 96 2.28 15.22 -1.74
C ARG A 96 1.19 15.54 -0.69
N PRO A 97 1.54 16.17 0.44
CA PRO A 97 0.58 16.65 1.42
C PRO A 97 -0.52 17.51 0.78
N TYR A 98 -1.73 17.46 1.34
CA TYR A 98 -2.81 18.36 0.93
C TYR A 98 -2.76 19.64 1.78
N PRO A 99 -2.58 20.83 1.18
CA PRO A 99 -2.36 22.07 1.94
C PRO A 99 -3.48 22.48 2.91
N TYR A 100 -4.73 22.11 2.63
CA TYR A 100 -5.88 22.47 3.46
C TYR A 100 -6.34 21.35 4.41
N ALA A 101 -5.64 20.22 4.43
CA ALA A 101 -5.89 19.19 5.43
C ALA A 101 -5.16 19.59 6.72
N GLN A 102 -5.88 19.50 7.85
CA GLN A 102 -5.33 19.85 9.15
C GLN A 102 -4.35 18.77 9.64
N LEU A 103 -4.63 17.50 9.29
CA LEU A 103 -3.82 16.33 9.65
C LEU A 103 -3.54 15.46 8.42
N HIS A 104 -2.43 14.71 8.45
CA HIS A 104 -2.07 13.75 7.41
C HIS A 104 -1.80 12.36 7.97
N VAL A 105 -2.39 11.33 7.39
CA VAL A 105 -1.98 9.94 7.63
C VAL A 105 -0.85 9.59 6.65
N VAL A 106 0.27 9.13 7.18
CA VAL A 106 1.47 8.73 6.44
C VAL A 106 1.76 7.25 6.66
N GLN A 107 2.52 6.64 5.75
CA GLN A 107 2.65 5.18 5.66
C GLN A 107 4.10 4.70 5.77
N ASN A 108 5.02 5.64 5.91
CA ASN A 108 6.36 5.41 6.38
C ASN A 108 6.54 6.29 7.63
N PRO A 109 6.92 5.73 8.78
CA PRO A 109 7.05 6.48 10.03
C PRO A 109 8.05 7.64 9.93
N LEU A 110 9.07 7.55 9.07
CA LEU A 110 10.04 8.63 8.88
C LEU A 110 9.41 9.89 8.27
N GLU A 111 8.26 9.78 7.59
CA GLU A 111 7.55 10.97 7.11
C GLU A 111 7.09 11.87 8.25
N THR A 112 6.84 11.31 9.45
CA THR A 112 6.42 12.09 10.62
C THR A 112 7.50 13.03 11.14
N MET A 113 8.78 12.75 10.81
CA MET A 113 9.91 13.61 11.14
C MET A 113 9.97 14.86 10.23
N HIS A 114 9.34 14.82 9.05
CA HIS A 114 9.43 15.86 8.04
C HIS A 114 8.09 16.57 7.75
N LEU A 115 6.97 15.93 8.08
CA LEU A 115 5.63 16.47 7.89
C LEU A 115 4.97 16.74 9.25
N ARG A 116 4.80 18.01 9.57
CA ARG A 116 4.04 18.42 10.77
C ARG A 116 2.61 17.92 10.71
N ASN A 117 2.00 17.71 11.88
CA ASN A 117 0.61 17.24 12.01
C ASN A 117 0.34 15.94 11.25
N SER A 118 1.34 15.06 11.17
CA SER A 118 1.19 13.76 10.53
C SER A 118 1.28 12.61 11.52
N TYR A 119 0.55 11.55 11.21
CA TYR A 119 0.41 10.37 12.03
C TYR A 119 0.70 9.14 11.17
N TYR A 120 1.61 8.29 11.65
CA TYR A 120 1.92 7.05 11.00
C TYR A 120 0.81 6.03 11.22
N LEU A 121 0.36 5.40 10.14
CA LEU A 121 -0.46 4.21 10.17
C LEU A 121 0.15 3.19 9.20
N PRO A 122 0.50 1.97 9.64
CA PRO A 122 0.98 0.92 8.75
C PRO A 122 -0.09 0.55 7.70
N HIS A 123 0.35 -0.01 6.58
CA HIS A 123 -0.56 -0.49 5.54
C HIS A 123 -1.34 -1.70 6.03
N TRP A 124 -2.65 -1.75 5.74
CA TRP A 124 -3.44 -2.96 5.91
C TRP A 124 -2.81 -4.11 5.12
N THR A 125 -2.94 -5.32 5.63
CA THR A 125 -2.51 -6.51 4.91
C THR A 125 -3.24 -6.61 3.58
N GLN A 126 -2.59 -7.21 2.57
CA GLN A 126 -3.27 -7.54 1.32
C GLN A 126 -4.54 -8.36 1.64
N PRO A 127 -5.73 -7.90 1.22
CA PRO A 127 -6.96 -8.66 1.39
C PRO A 127 -6.87 -10.06 0.77
N GLY A 128 -7.41 -11.06 1.46
CA GLY A 128 -7.41 -12.44 1.00
C GLY A 128 -6.03 -13.07 0.85
N LEU A 129 -5.02 -12.59 1.59
CA LEU A 129 -3.65 -13.13 1.55
C LEU A 129 -3.66 -14.65 1.74
N ILE A 130 -3.16 -15.38 0.75
CA ILE A 130 -2.95 -16.82 0.79
C ILE A 130 -1.48 -17.06 1.10
N GLN A 131 -1.21 -17.78 2.17
CA GLN A 131 0.13 -18.11 2.62
C GLN A 131 0.83 -19.11 1.68
N ARG A 132 2.15 -19.17 1.76
CA ARG A 132 2.95 -20.21 1.11
C ARG A 132 2.45 -21.58 1.52
N HIS A 133 2.23 -22.44 0.53
CA HIS A 133 1.62 -23.74 0.79
C HIS A 133 2.57 -24.63 1.62
N PRO A 134 2.13 -25.23 2.75
CA PRO A 134 3.01 -26.02 3.63
C PRO A 134 3.70 -27.20 2.94
N ALA A 135 3.02 -27.88 2.01
CA ALA A 135 3.60 -28.99 1.23
C ALA A 135 4.79 -28.61 0.32
N ARG A 136 5.14 -27.32 0.23
CA ARG A 136 6.40 -26.90 -0.41
C ARG A 136 7.61 -27.20 0.46
N CYS A 137 7.45 -27.39 1.78
CA CYS A 137 8.53 -27.73 2.70
C CYS A 137 9.77 -26.81 2.49
N ASP A 138 10.94 -27.40 2.31
CA ASP A 138 12.24 -26.77 2.04
C ASP A 138 12.46 -26.39 0.55
N ARG A 139 11.47 -26.62 -0.33
CA ARG A 139 11.58 -26.27 -1.76
C ARG A 139 11.79 -24.77 -1.94
N PHE A 140 12.85 -24.42 -2.66
CA PHE A 140 13.15 -23.05 -3.04
C PHE A 140 13.35 -22.98 -4.56
N LYS A 141 12.28 -22.63 -5.28
CA LYS A 141 12.23 -22.63 -6.75
C LYS A 141 11.55 -21.40 -7.34
N THR A 142 10.50 -20.87 -6.74
CA THR A 142 9.70 -19.80 -7.33
C THR A 142 9.98 -18.47 -6.65
N ILE A 143 10.45 -17.48 -7.42
CA ILE A 143 10.73 -16.13 -6.95
C ILE A 143 9.82 -15.15 -7.68
N ALA A 144 9.19 -14.23 -6.96
CA ALA A 144 8.24 -13.30 -7.54
C ALA A 144 8.52 -11.84 -7.16
N PHE A 145 8.07 -10.94 -8.02
CA PHE A 145 7.81 -9.54 -7.67
C PHE A 145 6.32 -9.29 -7.71
N PHE A 146 5.79 -8.61 -6.70
CA PHE A 146 4.40 -8.13 -6.68
C PHE A 146 4.39 -6.60 -6.70
N GLY A 147 3.79 -5.99 -7.72
CA GLY A 147 3.62 -4.55 -7.74
C GLY A 147 3.50 -3.95 -9.13
N HIS A 148 3.52 -2.62 -9.18
CA HIS A 148 3.53 -1.94 -10.47
C HIS A 148 4.89 -2.02 -11.13
N GLU A 149 4.87 -2.10 -12.47
CA GLU A 149 6.07 -2.22 -13.31
C GLU A 149 7.11 -1.12 -13.03
N PHE A 150 6.67 0.12 -12.83
CA PHE A 150 7.56 1.25 -12.57
C PHE A 150 8.26 1.19 -11.20
N ASN A 151 7.84 0.29 -10.30
CA ASN A 151 8.51 0.03 -9.03
C ASN A 151 9.47 -1.19 -9.09
N LEU A 152 9.73 -1.75 -10.27
CA LEU A 152 10.70 -2.83 -10.45
C LEU A 152 11.97 -2.29 -11.11
N ALA A 153 13.13 -2.54 -10.49
CA ALA A 153 14.43 -2.16 -11.02
C ALA A 153 14.65 -2.69 -12.44
N LEU A 154 15.25 -1.89 -13.31
CA LEU A 154 15.43 -2.22 -14.73
C LEU A 154 16.25 -3.51 -14.93
N GLN A 155 17.24 -3.74 -14.07
CA GLN A 155 18.08 -4.93 -14.08
C GLN A 155 17.26 -6.21 -13.88
N LEU A 156 16.22 -6.16 -13.03
CA LEU A 156 15.32 -7.29 -12.76
C LEU A 156 14.28 -7.53 -13.88
N LYS A 157 14.16 -6.58 -14.82
CA LYS A 157 13.35 -6.72 -16.03
C LYS A 157 14.16 -7.26 -17.21
N HIS A 158 15.48 -7.18 -17.14
CA HIS A 158 16.34 -7.57 -18.25
C HIS A 158 16.31 -9.11 -18.41
N PRO A 159 16.31 -9.66 -19.64
CA PRO A 159 16.27 -11.10 -19.85
C PRO A 159 17.40 -11.88 -19.17
N SER A 160 18.56 -11.25 -18.98
CA SER A 160 19.69 -11.86 -18.26
C SER A 160 19.37 -12.22 -16.81
N TRP A 161 18.48 -11.48 -16.14
CA TRP A 161 18.04 -11.80 -14.78
C TRP A 161 17.34 -13.15 -14.74
N GLN A 162 16.40 -13.36 -15.65
CA GLN A 162 15.68 -14.63 -15.74
C GLN A 162 16.61 -15.78 -16.13
N GLN A 163 17.58 -15.54 -17.02
CA GLN A 163 18.59 -16.56 -17.39
C GLN A 163 19.47 -16.96 -16.21
N GLN A 164 19.91 -15.98 -15.40
CA GLN A 164 20.71 -16.24 -14.20
C GLN A 164 19.91 -17.05 -13.16
N LEU A 165 18.64 -16.68 -12.93
CA LEU A 165 17.76 -17.45 -12.05
C LEU A 165 17.55 -18.88 -12.56
N GLN A 166 17.32 -19.06 -13.87
CA GLN A 166 17.16 -20.39 -14.47
C GLN A 166 18.42 -21.25 -14.33
N ALA A 167 19.61 -20.67 -14.48
CA ALA A 167 20.88 -21.36 -14.25
C ALA A 167 21.04 -21.84 -12.80
N LEU A 168 20.40 -21.17 -11.85
CA LEU A 168 20.31 -21.57 -10.44
C LEU A 168 19.15 -22.55 -10.14
N GLY A 169 18.38 -22.96 -11.16
CA GLY A 169 17.20 -23.80 -11.00
C GLY A 169 15.97 -23.07 -10.45
N LEU A 170 15.96 -21.74 -10.49
CA LEU A 170 14.88 -20.87 -10.03
C LEU A 170 14.00 -20.37 -11.18
N SER A 171 12.75 -20.04 -10.86
CA SER A 171 11.73 -19.53 -11.78
C SER A 171 11.31 -18.13 -11.35
N TRP A 172 11.43 -17.16 -12.25
CA TRP A 172 10.95 -15.79 -12.08
C TRP A 172 9.48 -15.68 -12.50
N GLN A 173 8.60 -15.35 -11.55
CA GLN A 173 7.14 -15.26 -11.76
C GLN A 173 6.58 -13.94 -11.22
N PRO A 174 6.91 -12.79 -11.84
CA PRO A 174 6.43 -11.51 -11.37
C PRO A 174 4.93 -11.32 -11.69
N VAL A 175 4.18 -10.75 -10.75
CA VAL A 175 2.78 -10.33 -10.92
C VAL A 175 2.76 -8.81 -11.03
N ILE A 176 2.78 -8.32 -12.27
CA ILE A 176 3.00 -6.92 -12.60
C ILE A 176 1.70 -6.26 -13.05
N ASN A 177 1.44 -5.06 -12.52
CA ASN A 177 0.37 -4.19 -13.00
C ASN A 177 0.91 -2.86 -13.58
N SER A 178 0.17 -2.27 -14.51
CA SER A 178 0.50 -0.99 -15.17
C SER A 178 -0.70 -0.02 -15.22
N ASN A 179 -1.74 -0.32 -14.44
CA ASN A 179 -2.98 0.46 -14.38
C ASN A 179 -2.79 1.86 -13.77
N ARG A 180 -3.78 2.74 -14.04
CA ARG A 180 -3.86 4.06 -13.44
C ARG A 180 -4.45 4.00 -12.04
N TRP A 181 -4.17 5.03 -11.22
CA TRP A 181 -4.59 5.12 -9.83
C TRP A 181 -6.11 5.10 -9.58
N HIS A 182 -6.97 5.18 -10.59
CA HIS A 182 -8.43 5.12 -10.45
C HIS A 182 -9.07 3.98 -11.25
N ASP A 183 -8.26 3.18 -11.96
CA ASP A 183 -8.75 2.14 -12.86
C ASP A 183 -8.23 0.78 -12.39
N TYR A 184 -9.14 -0.06 -11.90
CA TYR A 184 -8.84 -1.41 -11.43
C TYR A 184 -9.35 -2.50 -12.39
N SER A 185 -9.91 -2.14 -13.55
CA SER A 185 -10.54 -3.08 -14.48
C SER A 185 -9.56 -4.18 -14.94
N ASN A 186 -8.34 -3.77 -15.27
CA ASN A 186 -7.26 -4.62 -15.79
C ASN A 186 -6.24 -5.02 -14.72
N LEU A 187 -6.56 -4.87 -13.43
CA LEU A 187 -5.65 -5.35 -12.37
C LEU A 187 -5.57 -6.88 -12.37
N ASP A 188 -4.34 -7.38 -12.42
CA ASP A 188 -4.02 -8.73 -12.01
C ASP A 188 -4.24 -8.85 -10.50
N ASN A 189 -5.24 -9.66 -10.15
CA ASN A 189 -5.69 -9.82 -8.78
C ASN A 189 -4.90 -10.89 -8.02
N ARG A 190 -3.76 -11.37 -8.53
CA ARG A 190 -2.97 -12.43 -7.87
C ARG A 190 -1.97 -11.90 -6.83
N TRP A 191 -1.99 -10.60 -6.52
CA TRP A 191 -1.10 -10.01 -5.50
C TRP A 191 -1.25 -10.59 -4.09
N HIS A 192 -2.36 -11.29 -3.81
CA HIS A 192 -2.61 -11.97 -2.55
C HIS A 192 -2.10 -13.41 -2.51
N ASP A 193 -1.72 -14.03 -3.64
CA ASP A 193 -1.47 -15.47 -3.70
C ASP A 193 0.02 -15.80 -3.62
N TYR A 194 0.44 -16.26 -2.45
CA TYR A 194 1.82 -16.72 -2.20
C TYR A 194 1.91 -18.24 -2.17
N SER A 195 0.83 -18.97 -2.45
CA SER A 195 0.77 -20.43 -2.27
C SER A 195 1.89 -21.17 -3.01
N GLN A 196 2.33 -20.64 -4.16
CA GLN A 196 3.40 -21.20 -4.98
C GLN A 196 4.70 -20.39 -4.99
N ILE A 197 4.83 -19.37 -4.13
CA ILE A 197 5.98 -18.47 -4.08
C ILE A 197 6.90 -18.89 -2.92
N ASP A 198 8.20 -18.94 -3.16
CA ASP A 198 9.21 -19.30 -2.14
C ASP A 198 9.98 -18.09 -1.62
N ALA A 199 10.09 -17.02 -2.41
CA ALA A 199 10.60 -15.74 -1.94
C ALA A 199 10.04 -14.61 -2.81
N ILE A 200 10.04 -13.41 -2.25
CA ILE A 200 9.85 -12.20 -3.06
C ILE A 200 11.16 -11.46 -3.28
N VAL A 201 11.31 -10.86 -4.45
CA VAL A 201 12.33 -9.85 -4.74
C VAL A 201 11.60 -8.54 -5.04
N ALA A 202 11.84 -7.52 -4.24
CA ALA A 202 11.27 -6.20 -4.45
C ALA A 202 12.30 -5.10 -4.27
N VAL A 203 12.97 -4.79 -5.37
CA VAL A 203 13.96 -3.73 -5.49
C VAL A 203 13.48 -2.72 -6.52
N ARG A 204 13.31 -1.46 -6.09
CA ARG A 204 12.95 -0.35 -6.99
C ARG A 204 14.16 0.20 -7.75
N SER A 205 15.34 0.18 -7.13
CA SER A 205 16.61 0.66 -7.70
C SER A 205 17.80 0.06 -6.96
N PHE A 206 18.94 -0.06 -7.65
CA PHE A 206 20.24 -0.47 -7.08
C PHE A 206 21.20 0.73 -6.90
N GLU A 207 20.70 1.97 -6.92
CA GLU A 207 21.53 3.19 -6.78
C GLU A 207 21.96 3.50 -5.33
N GLY A 208 21.93 2.51 -4.43
CA GLY A 208 22.29 2.67 -3.01
C GLY A 208 21.35 3.59 -2.19
N ASN A 209 21.65 3.73 -0.89
CA ASN A 209 20.79 4.45 0.07
C ASN A 209 20.55 5.93 -0.30
N THR A 210 21.57 6.61 -0.80
CA THR A 210 21.49 8.02 -1.19
C THR A 210 20.53 8.20 -2.37
N GLY A 211 20.61 7.33 -3.39
CA GLY A 211 19.68 7.32 -4.53
C GLY A 211 18.22 7.03 -4.10
N CYS A 212 18.01 6.14 -3.13
CA CYS A 212 16.68 5.81 -2.62
C CYS A 212 16.00 6.98 -1.89
N LEU A 213 16.74 7.75 -1.09
CA LEU A 213 16.21 8.94 -0.40
C LEU A 213 15.88 10.06 -1.39
N HIS A 214 16.73 10.28 -2.41
CA HIS A 214 16.52 11.32 -3.42
C HIS A 214 15.37 11.00 -4.39
N ARG A 215 15.03 9.73 -4.62
CA ARG A 215 13.94 9.29 -5.53
C ARG A 215 12.54 9.26 -4.89
N ASN A 216 12.34 9.90 -3.74
CA ASN A 216 11.04 9.99 -3.07
C ASN A 216 10.48 8.62 -2.62
N TYR A 217 11.34 7.63 -2.33
CA TYR A 217 10.90 6.36 -1.73
C TYR A 217 10.52 6.52 -0.26
N LEU A 218 10.81 7.68 0.34
CA LEU A 218 10.35 8.02 1.69
C LEU A 218 8.83 7.88 1.84
N THR A 219 8.04 8.15 0.79
CA THR A 219 6.57 8.06 0.86
C THR A 219 6.04 6.65 0.65
N LYS A 220 6.91 5.67 0.35
CA LYS A 220 6.51 4.30 0.05
C LYS A 220 6.34 3.51 1.35
N PRO A 221 5.27 2.71 1.49
CA PRO A 221 5.10 1.84 2.65
C PRO A 221 5.89 0.53 2.55
N ALA A 222 6.03 -0.14 3.69
CA ALA A 222 6.63 -1.46 3.82
C ALA A 222 5.72 -2.62 3.38
N THR A 223 4.64 -2.37 2.61
CA THR A 223 3.57 -3.35 2.32
C THR A 223 4.07 -4.72 1.83
N LYS A 224 5.13 -4.75 1.01
CA LYS A 224 5.69 -6.01 0.49
C LYS A 224 6.33 -6.86 1.57
N LEU A 225 6.97 -6.22 2.56
CA LEU A 225 7.58 -6.89 3.70
C LEU A 225 6.50 -7.51 4.60
N TYR A 226 5.47 -6.73 4.94
CA TYR A 226 4.35 -7.24 5.74
C TYR A 226 3.64 -8.42 5.08
N ASN A 227 3.34 -8.32 3.79
CA ASN A 227 2.71 -9.41 3.06
C ASN A 227 3.62 -10.65 3.02
N ALA A 228 4.93 -10.48 2.86
CA ALA A 228 5.87 -11.60 2.85
C ALA A 228 5.94 -12.32 4.20
N TRP A 229 6.05 -11.57 5.31
CA TRP A 229 6.03 -12.14 6.67
C TRP A 229 4.75 -12.92 6.95
N LEU A 230 3.60 -12.31 6.66
CA LEU A 230 2.29 -12.94 6.89
C LEU A 230 2.05 -14.13 5.98
N ALA A 231 2.61 -14.12 4.77
CA ALA A 231 2.55 -15.25 3.84
C ALA A 231 3.56 -16.36 4.18
N GLY A 232 4.50 -16.14 5.10
CA GLY A 232 5.53 -17.10 5.44
C GLY A 232 6.57 -17.29 4.34
N VAL A 233 6.95 -16.21 3.64
CA VAL A 233 8.03 -16.22 2.64
C VAL A 233 9.15 -15.23 3.00
N PRO A 234 10.42 -15.58 2.78
CA PRO A 234 11.52 -14.63 2.87
C PRO A 234 11.37 -13.49 1.84
N ALA A 235 11.76 -12.29 2.25
CA ALA A 235 11.79 -11.11 1.40
C ALA A 235 13.23 -10.68 1.10
N ILE A 236 13.50 -10.42 -0.18
CA ILE A 236 14.73 -9.80 -0.68
C ILE A 236 14.35 -8.39 -1.16
N LEU A 237 14.81 -7.36 -0.45
CA LEU A 237 14.31 -5.99 -0.59
C LEU A 237 15.43 -5.00 -0.86
N GLY A 238 15.12 -3.92 -1.56
CA GLY A 238 16.04 -2.80 -1.70
C GLY A 238 16.23 -2.04 -0.37
N CYS A 239 17.22 -1.16 -0.32
CA CYS A 239 17.53 -0.34 0.85
C CYS A 239 16.55 0.84 1.06
N GLU A 240 15.25 0.55 1.08
CA GLU A 240 14.22 1.57 1.28
C GLU A 240 13.98 1.80 2.77
N ALA A 241 13.86 3.06 3.15
CA ALA A 241 13.68 3.48 4.54
C ALA A 241 12.50 2.79 5.24
N ALA A 242 11.40 2.57 4.52
CA ALA A 242 10.23 1.90 5.09
C ALA A 242 10.52 0.45 5.48
N TYR A 243 11.39 -0.27 4.77
CA TYR A 243 11.79 -1.61 5.18
C TYR A 243 12.77 -1.55 6.35
N GLN A 244 13.72 -0.61 6.32
CA GLN A 244 14.76 -0.45 7.34
C GLN A 244 14.20 -0.11 8.72
N VAL A 245 13.14 0.71 8.81
CA VAL A 245 12.51 1.03 10.11
C VAL A 245 11.79 -0.17 10.73
N GLU A 246 11.30 -1.10 9.90
CA GLU A 246 10.61 -2.30 10.37
C GLU A 246 11.59 -3.42 10.77
N ARG A 247 12.89 -3.25 10.50
CA ARG A 247 13.93 -4.24 10.82
C ARG A 247 14.25 -4.22 12.32
N TYR A 248 14.08 -5.37 12.96
CA TYR A 248 14.60 -5.67 14.30
C TYR A 248 15.83 -6.59 14.24
N SER A 249 15.90 -7.48 13.25
CA SER A 249 16.94 -8.51 13.11
C SER A 249 17.39 -8.69 11.65
N PRO A 250 18.63 -9.15 11.40
CA PRO A 250 19.07 -9.55 10.05
C PRO A 250 18.22 -10.65 9.41
N LEU A 251 17.45 -11.41 10.21
CA LEU A 251 16.59 -12.49 9.73
C LEU A 251 15.23 -12.01 9.20
N ASP A 252 14.89 -10.74 9.43
CA ASP A 252 13.59 -10.19 9.05
C ASP A 252 13.43 -10.10 7.53
N TYR A 253 14.49 -9.69 6.83
CA TYR A 253 14.58 -9.68 5.37
C TYR A 253 16.02 -9.48 4.91
N LEU A 254 16.32 -9.95 3.70
CA LEU A 254 17.59 -9.73 3.03
C LEU A 254 17.56 -8.38 2.31
N GLU A 255 18.45 -7.46 2.69
CA GLU A 255 18.60 -6.19 2.00
C GLU A 255 19.70 -6.26 0.93
N VAL A 256 19.40 -5.77 -0.26
CA VAL A 256 20.32 -5.78 -1.40
C VAL A 256 20.51 -4.38 -1.96
N ALA A 257 21.76 -4.02 -2.18
CA ALA A 257 22.16 -2.71 -2.73
C ALA A 257 22.68 -2.82 -4.17
N THR A 258 23.03 -4.01 -4.64
CA THR A 258 23.60 -4.28 -5.97
C THR A 258 22.85 -5.41 -6.68
N PRO A 259 22.85 -5.42 -8.03
CA PRO A 259 22.27 -6.52 -8.82
C PRO A 259 22.94 -7.87 -8.58
#